data_AF-A0A4Q4CNL5-F1
#
_entry.id   AF-A0A4Q4CNL5-F1
#
_cell.length_a   1.000
_cell.length_b   1.000
_cell.length_c   1.000
_cell.angle_alpha   90.00
_cell.angle_beta   90.00
_cell.angle_gamma   90.00
#
_symmetry.space_group_name_H-M   'P 1'
#
loop_
_entity.id
_entity.type
_entity.pdbx_description
1 polymer ?
#
loop_
_entity_poly.entity_id
_entity_poly.type
_entity_poly.pdbx_seq_one_letter_code
_entity_poly.pdbx_strand_id
1 'polypeptide(L)' 'MLEADRLGFTYPGTTRHYELNFTASPGEITAVSGQSGAGKSTLLDLVAGFLTP' A
#
# COMPACT_ATOMS: atom_id res chain seq x y z
N MET A 1 -11.68 -8.90 7.15
CA MET A 1 -11.23 -8.75 5.76
C MET A 1 -10.66 -7.37 5.67
N LEU A 2 -9.46 -7.23 5.11
CA LEU A 2 -8.84 -5.93 4.87
C LEU A 2 -8.86 -5.67 3.37
N GLU A 3 -9.30 -4.48 2.97
CA GLU A 3 -9.44 -4.07 1.58
C GLU A 3 -8.97 -2.63 1.40
N ALA A 4 -8.26 -2.40 0.31
CA ALA A 4 -7.87 -1.10 -0.19
C ALA A 4 -8.25 -1.01 -1.67
N ASP A 5 -9.18 -0.11 -2.00
CA ASP A 5 -9.59 0.23 -3.37
C ASP A 5 -8.99 1.59 -3.74
N ARG A 6 -8.17 1.60 -4.80
CA ARG A 6 -7.50 2.80 -5.35
C ARG A 6 -6.88 3.69 -4.28
N LEU A 7 -6.14 3.07 -3.37
CA LEU A 7 -5.45 3.76 -2.31
C LEU A 7 -4.32 4.60 -2.91
N GLY A 8 -4.58 5.91 -2.97
CA GLY A 8 -3.68 6.91 -3.52
C GLY A 8 -2.68 7.41 -2.49
N PHE A 9 -1.42 7.63 -2.88
CA PHE A 9 -0.45 8.34 -2.06
C PHE A 9 0.67 8.97 -2.90
N THR A 10 1.13 10.15 -2.50
CA THR A 10 2.28 10.83 -3.09
C THR A 10 3.16 11.36 -1.97
N TYR A 11 4.45 10.98 -1.94
CA TYR A 11 5.38 11.51 -0.95
C TYR A 11 5.62 13.02 -1.19
N PRO A 12 5.84 13.82 -0.14
CA PRO A 12 6.25 15.21 -0.29
C PRO A 12 7.54 15.32 -1.13
N GLY A 13 7.53 16.21 -2.13
CA GLY A 13 8.70 16.48 -2.96
C GLY A 13 8.96 15.48 -4.11
N THR A 14 8.06 14.53 -4.35
CA THR A 14 8.10 13.69 -5.56
C THR A 14 6.86 13.92 -6.43
N THR A 15 7.00 13.71 -7.73
CA THR A 15 5.86 13.67 -8.68
C THR A 15 5.29 12.26 -8.83
N ARG A 16 5.90 11.27 -8.17
CA ARG A 16 5.49 9.88 -8.29
C ARG A 16 4.25 9.61 -7.45
N HIS A 17 3.16 9.31 -8.13
CA HIS A 17 1.91 8.88 -7.54
C HIS A 17 1.86 7.34 -7.45
N TYR A 18 1.42 6.83 -6.30
CA TYR A 18 1.08 5.44 -6.11
C TYR A 18 -0.44 5.32 -6.06
N GLU A 19 -0.98 4.39 -6.85
CA GLU A 19 -2.36 3.94 -6.75
C GLU A 19 -2.32 2.44 -6.51
N LEU A 20 -2.85 1.99 -5.37
CA LEU A 20 -2.65 0.64 -4.86
C LEU A 20 -4.00 -0.03 -4.60
N ASN A 21 -4.13 -1.28 -5.05
CA ASN A 21 -5.28 -2.13 -4.78
C ASN A 21 -4.79 -3.37 -4.03
N PHE A 22 -5.48 -3.71 -2.93
CA PHE A 22 -5.06 -4.83 -2.09
C PHE A 22 -6.25 -5.43 -1.33
N THR A 23 -6.23 -6.75 -1.19
CA THR A 23 -7.19 -7.50 -0.37
C THR A 23 -6.43 -8.54 0.46
N ALA A 24 -6.76 -8.63 1.75
CA ALA A 24 -6.32 -9.71 2.62
C ALA A 24 -7.51 -10.35 3.36
N SER A 25 -7.58 -11.67 3.27
CA SER A 25 -8.60 -12.47 3.93
C SER A 25 -8.29 -12.68 5.41
N PRO A 26 -9.31 -12.77 6.28
CA PRO A 26 -9.12 -13.16 7.67
C PRO A 26 -8.47 -14.55 7.79
N GLY A 27 -7.52 -14.71 8.72
CA GLY A 27 -6.89 -16.00 9.01
C GLY A 27 -5.81 -16.44 8.02
N GLU A 28 -5.48 -15.61 7.02
CA GLU A 28 -4.44 -15.91 6.03
C GLU A 28 -3.18 -15.06 6.25
N ILE A 29 -2.01 -15.66 5.97
CA ILE A 29 -0.76 -14.92 5.86
C ILE A 29 -0.64 -14.42 4.42
N THR A 30 -0.75 -13.11 4.24
CA THR A 30 -0.63 -12.47 2.92
C THR A 30 0.76 -11.87 2.74
N ALA A 31 1.44 -12.19 1.63
CA ALA A 31 2.74 -11.62 1.28
C ALA A 31 2.61 -10.58 0.16
N VAL A 32 3.28 -9.43 0.32
CA VAL A 32 3.37 -8.38 -0.71
C VAL A 32 4.75 -8.43 -1.36
N SER A 33 4.79 -8.70 -2.67
CA SER A 33 6.04 -8.85 -3.44
C SER A 33 6.06 -7.95 -4.68
N GLY A 34 7.26 -7.74 -5.25
CA GLY A 34 7.46 -6.85 -6.39
C GLY A 34 8.80 -6.12 -6.37
N GLN A 35 9.18 -5.50 -7.49
CA GLN A 35 10.46 -4.82 -7.66
C GLN A 35 10.67 -3.67 -6.67
N SER A 36 11.93 -3.26 -6.48
CA SER A 36 12.25 -2.08 -5.66
C SER A 36 11.51 -0.85 -6.19
N GLY A 37 10.95 -0.05 -5.28
CA GLY A 37 10.12 1.08 -5.64
C GLY A 37 8.69 0.74 -6.08
N ALA A 38 8.24 -0.51 -6.16
CA ALA A 38 6.86 -0.82 -6.59
C ALA A 38 5.73 -0.31 -5.66
N GLY A 39 6.05 0.33 -4.52
CA GLY A 39 5.04 0.83 -3.56
C GLY A 39 4.72 -0.12 -2.41
N LYS A 40 5.49 -1.21 -2.23
CA LYS A 40 5.27 -2.21 -1.18
C LYS A 40 5.30 -1.62 0.24
N SER A 41 6.37 -0.90 0.59
CA SER A 41 6.48 -0.25 1.91
C SER A 41 5.41 0.83 2.07
N THR A 42 5.13 1.60 1.01
CA THR A 42 4.07 2.60 1.00
C THR A 42 2.70 1.98 1.31
N LEU A 43 2.36 0.83 0.69
CA LEU A 43 1.14 0.08 1.01
C LEU A 43 1.10 -0.32 2.48
N LEU A 44 2.17 -0.94 2.99
CA LEU A 44 2.22 -1.45 4.37
C LEU A 44 2.16 -0.32 5.39
N ASP A 45 2.81 0.81 5.14
CA ASP A 45 2.80 1.98 6.02
C ASP A 45 1.42 2.66 6.05
N LEU A 46 0.71 2.72 4.92
CA LEU A 46 -0.67 3.23 4.84
C LEU A 46 -1.63 2.29 5.59
N VAL A 47 -1.52 0.98 5.38
CA VAL A 47 -2.33 -0.03 6.08
C VAL A 47 -2.08 -0.01 7.59
N ALA A 48 -0.82 0.18 8.01
CA ALA A 48 -0.44 0.27 9.42
C ALA A 48 -0.80 1.62 10.07
N GLY A 49 -1.22 2.62 9.29
CA GLY A 49 -1.54 3.96 9.77
C GLY A 49 -0.34 4.85 10.08
N PHE A 50 0.86 4.50 9.60
CA PHE A 50 2.04 5.37 9.68
C PHE A 50 2.00 6.48 8.64
N LEU A 51 1.33 6.24 7.52
CA LEU A 51 1.01 7.23 6.50
C LEU A 51 -0.50 7.42 6.43
N THR A 52 -0.92 8.61 6.00
CA THR A 52 -2.33 8.92 5.70
C THR A 52 -2.48 9.05 4.18
N PRO A 53 -3.54 8.46 3.57
CA PRO A 53 -3.78 8.53 2.14
C PRO A 53 -3.92 9.97 1.62
#